data_AF-A0A6B3CMV2-F1
#
_entry.id   AF-A0A6B3CMV2-F1
#
_cell.length_a   1.000
_cell.length_b   1.000
_cell.length_c   1.000
_cell.angle_alpha   90.00
_cell.angle_beta   90.00
_cell.angle_gamma   90.00
#
_symmetry.space_group_name_H-M   'P 1'
#
loop_
_entity.id
_entity.type
_entity.pdbx_description
1 polymer ?
#
loop_
_entity_poly.entity_id
_entity_poly.type
_entity_poly.pdbx_seq_one_letter_code
_entity_poly.pdbx_strand_id
1 'polypeptide(L)'
;DADRDQITAITDAVEELMGEGKGDILVFLSGEREIRDTADALEKKKYRFTEVLPLYARLSHAEQHRVFQQHTGRRIVLATN
;
A
#
# COMPACT_ATOMS: atom_id res chain seq x y z
N ASP A 1 -1.07 -6.34 -20.67
CA ASP A 1 -0.55 -6.90 -19.42
C ASP A 1 -1.30 -6.17 -18.32
N ALA A 2 -2.58 -6.53 -18.10
CA ALA A 2 -3.53 -5.67 -17.38
C ALA A 2 -3.11 -5.41 -15.93
N ASP A 3 -2.45 -6.38 -15.30
CA ASP A 3 -1.89 -6.26 -13.96
C ASP A 3 -0.80 -5.18 -13.90
N ARG A 4 0.06 -5.10 -14.92
CA ARG A 4 1.09 -4.06 -15.01
C ARG A 4 0.47 -2.67 -15.17
N ASP A 5 -0.59 -2.57 -15.97
CA ASP A 5 -1.31 -1.31 -16.17
C ASP A 5 -2.00 -0.86 -14.87
N GLN A 6 -2.57 -1.79 -14.09
CA GLN A 6 -3.14 -1.50 -12.79
C GLN A 6 -2.09 -1.02 -11.77
N ILE A 7 -0.94 -1.68 -11.68
CA ILE A 7 0.15 -1.29 -10.78
C ILE A 7 0.66 0.11 -11.11
N THR A 8 0.79 0.43 -12.41
CA THR A 8 1.16 1.78 -12.85
C THR A 8 0.10 2.80 -12.41
N ALA A 9 -1.18 2.55 -12.66
CA ALA A 9 -2.25 3.45 -12.25
C ALA A 9 -2.29 3.69 -10.73
N ILE A 10 -2.08 2.65 -9.91
CA ILE A 10 -2.01 2.78 -8.44
C ILE A 10 -0.81 3.63 -8.04
N THR A 11 0.34 3.41 -8.67
CA THR A 11 1.56 4.16 -8.38
C THR A 11 1.38 5.65 -8.67
N ASP A 12 0.78 5.96 -9.82
CA ASP A 12 0.52 7.35 -10.22
C ASP A 12 -0.46 8.04 -9.26
N ALA A 13 -1.53 7.33 -8.85
CA ALA A 13 -2.48 7.84 -7.86
C ALA A 13 -1.83 8.05 -6.48
N VAL A 14 -0.92 7.17 -6.06
CA VAL A 14 -0.14 7.38 -4.83
C VAL A 14 0.71 8.64 -4.96
N GLU A 15 1.43 8.83 -6.08
CA GLU A 15 2.27 10.02 -6.29
C GLU A 15 1.46 11.33 -6.23
N GLU A 16 0.26 11.34 -6.81
CA GLU A 16 -0.68 12.47 -6.69
C GLU A 16 -1.04 12.75 -5.21
N LEU A 17 -1.46 11.72 -4.47
CA LEU A 17 -1.85 11.83 -3.06
C LEU A 17 -0.68 12.18 -2.11
N MET A 18 0.56 11.91 -2.52
CA MET A 18 1.74 12.39 -1.79
C MET A 18 1.86 13.92 -1.83
N GLY A 19 1.37 14.56 -2.91
CA GLY A 19 1.36 16.02 -3.08
C GLY A 19 0.24 16.74 -2.32
N GLU A 20 -0.88 16.06 -2.07
CA GLU A 20 -2.08 16.65 -1.46
C GLU A 20 -1.97 16.95 0.05
N GLY A 21 -0.95 16.43 0.74
CA GLY A 21 -0.67 16.80 2.14
C GLY A 21 -0.27 15.64 3.06
N LYS A 22 -0.74 15.66 4.30
CA LYS A 22 -0.49 14.60 5.29
C LYS A 22 -1.69 13.66 5.37
N GLY A 23 -1.44 12.38 5.62
CA GLY A 23 -2.49 11.36 5.82
C GLY A 23 -2.05 10.02 5.26
N ASP A 24 -2.66 8.94 5.72
CA ASP A 24 -2.40 7.61 5.18
C ASP A 24 -3.18 7.38 3.88
N ILE A 25 -2.72 6.41 3.08
CA ILE A 25 -3.37 5.96 1.85
C ILE A 25 -3.88 4.55 2.09
N LEU A 26 -5.15 4.29 1.77
CA LEU A 26 -5.75 2.96 1.76
C LEU A 26 -6.11 2.59 0.33
N VAL A 27 -5.56 1.49 -0.16
CA VAL A 27 -5.81 0.95 -1.51
C VAL A 27 -6.49 -0.40 -1.36
N PHE A 28 -7.59 -0.60 -2.10
CA PHE A 28 -8.30 -1.88 -2.15
C PHE A 28 -7.92 -2.65 -3.41
N LEU A 29 -7.58 -3.92 -3.24
CA LEU A 29 -7.12 -4.83 -4.28
C LEU A 29 -7.93 -6.14 -4.26
N SER A 30 -7.94 -6.85 -5.38
CA SER A 30 -8.72 -8.07 -5.59
C SER A 30 -8.21 -9.27 -4.79
N GLY A 31 -6.92 -9.30 -4.46
CA GLY A 31 -6.32 -10.47 -3.81
C GLY A 31 -4.88 -10.27 -3.36
N GLU A 32 -4.33 -11.34 -2.76
CA GLU A 32 -2.98 -11.33 -2.20
C GLU A 32 -1.89 -11.15 -3.24
N ARG A 33 -2.07 -11.71 -4.45
CA ARG A 33 -1.08 -11.60 -5.53
C ARG A 33 -0.91 -10.13 -5.93
N GLU A 34 -2.03 -9.45 -6.19
CA GLU A 34 -2.07 -8.05 -6.57
C GLU A 34 -1.52 -7.16 -5.47
N ILE A 35 -1.80 -7.47 -4.20
CA ILE A 35 -1.20 -6.79 -3.05
C ILE A 35 0.32 -6.91 -3.05
N ARG A 36 0.86 -8.12 -3.25
CA ARG A 36 2.32 -8.34 -3.25
C ARG A 36 3.00 -7.63 -4.41
N ASP A 37 2.45 -7.77 -5.62
CA ASP A 37 3.03 -7.15 -6.82
C ASP A 37 3.00 -5.60 -6.72
N THR A 38 1.91 -5.04 -6.17
CA THR A 38 1.79 -3.60 -5.91
C THR A 38 2.73 -3.13 -4.79
N ALA A 39 2.86 -3.92 -3.71
CA ALA A 39 3.79 -3.60 -2.62
C ALA A 39 5.23 -3.51 -3.13
N ASP A 40 5.67 -4.52 -3.88
CA ASP A 40 7.02 -4.56 -4.47
C ASP A 40 7.29 -3.36 -5.39
N ALA A 41 6.27 -2.90 -6.14
CA ALA A 41 6.39 -1.73 -7.00
C ALA A 41 6.51 -0.43 -6.20
N LEU A 42 5.69 -0.25 -5.16
CA LEU A 42 5.70 0.94 -4.31
C LEU A 42 6.96 1.01 -3.43
N GLU A 43 7.45 -0.11 -2.91
CA GLU A 43 8.70 -0.14 -2.11
C GLU A 43 9.91 0.30 -2.93
N LYS A 44 9.94 -0.01 -4.24
CA LYS A 44 11.00 0.45 -5.16
C LYS A 44 11.03 1.97 -5.34
N LYS A 45 9.92 2.66 -5.09
CA LYS A 45 9.84 4.13 -5.17
C LYS A 45 10.57 4.83 -4.03
N LYS A 46 10.77 4.14 -2.90
CA LYS A 46 11.53 4.65 -1.74
C LYS A 46 11.05 6.03 -1.27
N TYR A 47 9.74 6.19 -1.13
CA TYR A 47 9.15 7.42 -0.60
C TYR A 47 9.71 7.72 0.80
N ARG A 48 9.99 9.00 1.06
CA ARG A 48 10.57 9.43 2.34
C ARG A 48 9.52 9.28 3.45
N PHE A 49 9.92 8.75 4.60
CA PHE A 49 9.05 8.61 5.79
C PHE A 49 7.71 7.92 5.49
N THR A 50 7.73 6.91 4.61
CA THR A 50 6.52 6.20 4.18
C THR A 50 6.72 4.69 4.32
N GLU A 51 5.73 4.00 4.87
CA GLU A 51 5.69 2.55 5.00
C GLU A 51 4.62 1.95 4.09
N VAL A 52 4.92 0.84 3.41
CA VAL A 52 3.93 0.05 2.67
C VAL A 52 3.51 -1.13 3.54
N LEU A 53 2.20 -1.29 3.77
CA LEU A 53 1.65 -2.31 4.67
C LEU A 53 0.61 -3.17 3.95
N PRO A 54 0.97 -4.43 3.61
CA PRO A 54 -0.01 -5.42 3.13
C PRO A 54 -1.02 -5.77 4.24
N LEU A 55 -2.30 -5.92 3.87
CA LEU A 55 -3.37 -6.34 4.76
C LEU A 55 -4.31 -7.33 4.05
N TYR A 56 -4.15 -8.62 4.31
CA TYR A 56 -5.01 -9.68 3.76
C TYR A 56 -5.15 -10.84 4.76
N ALA A 57 -6.21 -11.64 4.60
CA ALA A 57 -6.67 -12.61 5.61
C ALA A 57 -5.63 -13.66 6.04
N ARG A 58 -4.65 -13.98 5.19
CA ARG A 58 -3.61 -14.99 5.48
C ARG A 58 -2.48 -14.49 6.37
N LEU A 59 -2.36 -13.17 6.58
CA LEU A 59 -1.40 -12.61 7.52
C LEU A 59 -1.70 -13.07 8.94
N SER A 60 -0.64 -13.20 9.76
CA SER A 60 -0.81 -13.45 11.19
C SER A 60 -1.57 -12.30 11.86
N HIS A 61 -2.21 -12.57 13.00
CA HIS A 61 -2.93 -11.53 13.74
C HIS A 61 -2.01 -10.35 14.11
N ALA A 62 -0.76 -10.63 14.47
CA ALA A 62 0.22 -9.61 14.79
C ALA A 62 0.51 -8.70 13.59
N GLU A 63 0.66 -9.27 12.39
CA GLU A 63 0.87 -8.51 11.15
C GLU A 63 -0.34 -7.68 10.78
N GLN A 64 -1.55 -8.24 10.85
CA GLN A 64 -2.79 -7.49 10.59
C GLN A 64 -2.93 -6.31 11.56
N HIS A 65 -2.62 -6.51 12.84
CA HIS A 65 -2.75 -5.45 13.85
C HIS A 65 -1.73 -4.30 13.67
N ARG A 66 -0.67 -4.47 12.88
CA ARG A 66 0.32 -3.40 12.63
C ARG A 66 -0.32 -2.14 12.05
N VAL A 67 -1.36 -2.27 11.21
CA VAL A 67 -2.02 -1.10 10.60
C VAL A 67 -2.65 -0.17 11.65
N PHE A 68 -3.03 -0.70 12.82
CA PHE A 68 -3.62 0.06 13.92
C PHE A 68 -2.60 0.61 14.91
N GLN A 69 -1.33 0.19 14.83
CA GLN A 69 -0.30 0.69 15.74
C GLN A 69 0.00 2.17 15.47
N GLN A 70 0.33 2.90 16.53
CA GLN A 70 0.85 4.27 16.40
C GLN A 70 2.08 4.29 15.49
N HIS A 71 2.19 5.34 14.68
CA HIS A 71 3.27 5.48 13.73
C HIS A 71 3.58 6.95 13.45
N THR A 72 4.73 7.16 12.81
CA THR A 72 5.17 8.47 12.33
C THR A 72 5.33 8.40 10.82
N GLY A 73 5.10 9.53 10.14
CA GLY A 73 5.11 9.56 8.69
C GLY A 73 3.77 9.10 8.10
N ARG A 74 3.82 8.49 6.92
CA ARG A 74 2.66 8.05 6.14
C ARG A 74 2.67 6.53 5.96
N ARG A 75 1.50 5.91 5.96
CA ARG A 75 1.31 4.51 5.58
C ARG A 75 0.55 4.41 4.27
N ILE A 76 0.96 3.47 3.43
CA ILE A 76 0.19 3.01 2.27
C ILE A 76 -0.26 1.59 2.60
N VAL A 77 -1.52 1.46 3.00
CA VAL A 77 -2.13 0.17 3.35
C VAL A 77 -2.76 -0.44 2.09
N LEU A 78 -2.31 -1.64 1.74
CA LEU A 78 -2.81 -2.40 0.60
C LEU A 78 -3.71 -3.52 1.12
N ALA A 79 -5.03 -3.34 1.00
CA ALA A 79 -6.02 -4.21 1.62
C ALA A 79 -6.81 -5.00 0.59
N THR A 80 -7.26 -6.21 0.96
CA THR A 80 -8.41 -6.83 0.30
C THR A 80 -9.70 -6.22 0.81
N ASN A 81 -10.76 -6.24 -0.01
CA ASN A 81 -12.13 -5.95 0.42
C ASN A 81 -12.65 -6.96 1.47
#